data_AF-A0A4R6KG64-F1
#
_entry.id   AF-A0A4R6KG64-F1
#
_cell.length_a   1.000
_cell.length_b   1.000
_cell.length_c   1.000
_cell.angle_alpha   90.00
_cell.angle_beta   90.00
_cell.angle_gamma   90.00
#
_symmetry.space_group_name_H-M   'P 1'
#
loop_
_entity.id
_entity.type
_entity.pdbx_description
1 polymer ?
#
loop_
_entity_poly.entity_id
_entity_poly.type
_entity_poly.pdbx_seq_one_letter_code
_entity_poly.pdbx_strand_id
1 'polypeptide(L)'
;MWSFKNLVALGLFLFGTTFLWMTPAFAGKASPPKGTAWTLANILALVTLAGFAIAGWAVFKGYSWWGPTAIVSAVVGLATVIPFIVGQHRLDVGLSDPGVQINLWMHIVGSAVVIAIVLIPAANDWVTKRL
;
A
#
# COMPACT_ATOMS: atom_id res chain seq x y z
N MET A 1 5.47 -21.66 13.39
CA MET A 1 4.72 -20.38 13.37
C MET A 1 5.27 -19.43 12.30
N TRP A 2 6.60 -19.36 12.13
CA TRP A 2 7.28 -18.54 11.12
C TRP A 2 7.59 -19.31 9.82
N SER A 3 6.55 -19.63 9.03
CA SER A 3 6.74 -20.15 7.67
C SER A 3 6.90 -19.01 6.66
N PHE A 4 7.51 -19.30 5.51
CA PHE A 4 7.62 -18.33 4.41
C PHE A 4 6.25 -17.77 4.01
N LYS A 5 5.25 -18.65 3.87
CA LYS A 5 3.86 -18.28 3.63
C LYS A 5 3.31 -17.26 4.64
N ASN A 6 3.53 -17.48 5.94
CA ASN A 6 3.06 -16.56 6.97
C ASN A 6 3.80 -15.23 6.93
N LEU A 7 5.10 -15.23 6.58
CA LEU A 7 5.88 -14.01 6.40
C LEU A 7 5.39 -13.19 5.21
N VAL A 8 5.05 -13.82 4.08
CA VAL A 8 4.47 -13.13 2.92
C VAL A 8 3.09 -12.55 3.25
N ALA A 9 2.22 -13.35 3.89
CA ALA A 9 0.90 -12.89 4.31
C ALA A 9 0.98 -11.69 5.27
N LEU A 10 1.87 -11.77 6.26
CA LEU A 10 2.14 -10.68 7.20
C LEU A 10 2.72 -9.45 6.49
N GLY A 11 3.68 -9.65 5.59
CA GLY A 11 4.33 -8.58 4.84
C GLY A 11 3.34 -7.79 3.97
N LEU A 12 2.43 -8.48 3.27
CA LEU A 12 1.36 -7.83 2.50
C LEU A 12 0.44 -7.01 3.42
N PHE A 13 0.02 -7.58 4.55
CA PHE A 13 -0.82 -6.86 5.50
C PHE A 13 -0.13 -5.62 6.08
N LEU A 14 1.11 -5.76 6.55
CA LEU A 14 1.90 -4.66 7.11
C LEU A 14 2.18 -3.57 6.08
N PHE A 15 2.46 -3.93 4.82
CA PHE A 15 2.57 -2.95 3.75
C PHE A 15 1.22 -2.26 3.47
N GLY A 16 0.11 -3.00 3.50
CA GLY A 16 -1.23 -2.43 3.39
C GLY A 16 -1.53 -1.39 4.48
N THR A 17 -1.08 -1.61 5.71
CA THR A 17 -1.33 -0.66 6.81
C THR A 17 -0.54 0.65 6.70
N THR A 18 0.60 0.67 6.00
CA THR A 18 1.36 1.92 5.80
C THR A 18 0.59 2.95 4.98
N PHE A 19 -0.38 2.53 4.16
CA PHE A 19 -1.24 3.47 3.41
C PHE A 19 -2.07 4.38 4.31
N LEU A 20 -2.27 4.01 5.59
CA LEU A 20 -2.88 4.92 6.56
C LEU A 20 -2.07 6.20 6.76
N TRP A 21 -0.76 6.18 6.50
CA TRP A 21 0.10 7.35 6.56
C TRP A 21 -0.18 8.38 5.46
N MET A 22 -0.95 8.02 4.43
CA MET A 22 -1.44 8.93 3.39
C MET A 22 -2.80 9.56 3.71
N THR A 23 -3.37 9.25 4.88
CA THR A 23 -4.67 9.79 5.30
C THR A 23 -4.51 11.14 6.02
N PRO A 24 -5.58 11.94 6.13
CA PRO A 24 -5.55 13.23 6.82
C PRO A 24 -5.11 13.12 8.29
N ALA A 25 -5.40 11.99 8.94
CA ALA A 25 -5.03 11.75 10.33
C ALA A 25 -3.51 11.73 10.54
N PHE A 26 -2.73 11.45 9.49
CA PHE A 26 -1.27 11.36 9.53
C PHE A 26 -0.57 12.53 8.82
N ALA A 27 -1.30 13.59 8.46
CA ALA A 27 -0.74 14.75 7.75
C ALA A 27 0.13 15.69 8.62
N GLY A 28 0.45 15.32 9.86
CA GLY A 28 1.34 16.10 10.74
C GLY A 28 0.75 17.44 11.21
N LYS A 29 -0.58 17.59 11.20
CA LYS A 29 -1.28 18.80 11.65
C LYS A 29 -2.08 18.52 12.92
N ALA A 30 -2.19 19.53 13.80
CA ALA A 30 -2.98 19.45 15.03
C ALA A 30 -4.47 19.17 14.78
N SER A 31 -4.99 19.59 13.62
CA SER A 31 -6.32 19.22 13.14
C SER A 31 -6.19 18.55 11.76
N PRO A 32 -6.86 17.40 11.53
CA PRO A 32 -6.82 16.73 10.23
C PRO A 32 -7.26 17.67 9.09
N PRO A 33 -6.48 17.78 8.00
CA PRO A 33 -6.84 18.60 6.87
C PRO A 33 -8.09 18.07 6.17
N LYS A 34 -8.85 18.97 5.56
CA LYS A 34 -10.15 18.68 4.94
C LYS A 34 -10.12 18.94 3.43
N GLY A 35 -11.18 18.50 2.76
CA GLY A 35 -11.42 18.75 1.33
C GLY A 35 -11.29 17.51 0.48
N THR A 36 -11.70 17.62 -0.78
CA THR A 36 -11.89 16.49 -1.69
C THR A 36 -10.66 15.62 -1.87
N ALA A 37 -9.47 16.23 -2.01
CA ALA A 37 -8.22 15.48 -2.15
C ALA A 37 -7.96 14.58 -0.93
N TRP A 38 -8.10 15.15 0.28
CA TRP A 38 -7.93 14.43 1.53
C TRP A 38 -8.99 13.33 1.75
N THR A 39 -10.23 13.57 1.34
CA THR A 39 -11.29 12.54 1.34
C THR A 39 -10.96 11.39 0.40
N LEU A 40 -10.52 11.68 -0.83
CA LEU A 40 -10.13 10.66 -1.80
C LEU A 40 -8.92 9.85 -1.34
N ALA A 41 -7.88 10.52 -0.83
CA ALA A 41 -6.71 9.85 -0.25
C ALA A 41 -7.13 8.89 0.89
N ASN A 42 -8.05 9.33 1.76
CA ASN A 42 -8.54 8.50 2.85
C ASN A 42 -9.29 7.25 2.36
N ILE A 43 -10.22 7.40 1.41
CA ILE A 43 -10.98 6.28 0.86
C ILE A 43 -10.05 5.29 0.16
N LEU A 44 -9.18 5.78 -0.73
CA LEU A 44 -8.27 4.92 -1.49
C LEU A 44 -7.25 4.21 -0.58
N ALA A 45 -6.75 4.87 0.46
CA ALA A 45 -5.88 4.26 1.46
C ALA A 45 -6.58 3.10 2.18
N LEU A 46 -7.83 3.29 2.62
CA LEU A 46 -8.60 2.24 3.29
C LEU A 46 -8.93 1.07 2.36
N VAL A 47 -9.29 1.36 1.10
CA VAL A 47 -9.53 0.32 0.08
C VAL A 47 -8.24 -0.45 -0.19
N THR A 48 -7.10 0.23 -0.29
CA THR A 48 -5.78 -0.40 -0.50
C THR A 48 -5.42 -1.31 0.67
N LEU A 49 -5.57 -0.83 1.90
CA LEU A 49 -5.35 -1.61 3.11
C LEU A 49 -6.23 -2.88 3.13
N ALA A 50 -7.52 -2.73 2.85
CA ALA A 50 -8.44 -3.86 2.79
C ALA A 50 -8.04 -4.86 1.70
N GLY A 51 -7.65 -4.38 0.51
CA GLY A 51 -7.17 -5.20 -0.59
C GLY A 51 -5.93 -6.01 -0.23
N PHE A 52 -4.93 -5.38 0.39
CA PHE A 52 -3.73 -6.08 0.86
C PHE A 52 -3.99 -7.04 2.02
N ALA A 53 -4.92 -6.72 2.92
CA ALA A 53 -5.36 -7.65 3.95
C ALA A 53 -6.02 -8.90 3.34
N ILE A 54 -6.87 -8.72 2.33
CA ILE A 54 -7.52 -9.81 1.60
C ILE A 54 -6.47 -10.64 0.83
N ALA A 55 -5.50 -9.99 0.17
CA ALA A 55 -4.40 -10.69 -0.51
C ALA A 55 -3.55 -11.51 0.47
N GLY A 56 -3.19 -10.93 1.62
CA GLY A 56 -2.46 -11.63 2.69
C GLY A 56 -3.24 -12.82 3.24
N TRP A 57 -4.55 -12.67 3.45
CA TRP A 57 -5.44 -13.78 3.84
C TRP A 57 -5.49 -14.86 2.76
N ALA A 58 -5.55 -14.49 1.48
CA ALA A 58 -5.53 -15.45 0.36
C ALA A 58 -4.24 -16.26 0.33
N VAL A 59 -3.08 -15.62 0.53
CA VAL A 59 -1.79 -16.30 0.70
C VAL A 59 -1.85 -17.27 1.89
N PHE A 60 -2.35 -16.81 3.04
CA PHE A 60 -2.49 -17.64 4.23
C PHE A 60 -3.41 -18.86 4.00
N LYS A 61 -4.45 -18.72 3.17
CA LYS A 61 -5.35 -19.82 2.82
C LYS A 61 -4.87 -20.67 1.64
N GLY A 62 -3.83 -20.25 0.92
CA GLY A 62 -3.31 -20.95 -0.25
C GLY A 62 -4.22 -20.81 -1.48
N TYR A 63 -4.96 -19.70 -1.60
CA TYR A 63 -5.84 -19.47 -2.73
C TYR A 63 -5.07 -18.92 -3.94
N SER A 64 -5.35 -19.44 -5.13
CA SER A 64 -4.68 -19.04 -6.38
C SER A 64 -4.88 -17.58 -6.79
N TRP A 65 -5.93 -16.94 -6.28
CA TRP A 65 -6.28 -15.56 -6.62
C TRP A 65 -5.51 -14.49 -5.82
N TRP A 66 -4.58 -14.89 -4.94
CA TRP A 66 -3.79 -13.93 -4.15
C TRP A 66 -3.02 -12.92 -5.01
N GLY A 67 -2.43 -13.38 -6.13
CA GLY A 67 -1.62 -12.56 -7.02
C GLY A 67 -2.41 -11.44 -7.69
N PRO A 68 -3.51 -11.75 -8.40
CA PRO A 68 -4.41 -10.73 -8.96
C PRO A 68 -4.90 -9.73 -7.91
N THR A 69 -5.28 -10.17 -6.71
CA THR A 69 -5.72 -9.25 -5.64
C THR A 69 -4.58 -8.33 -5.18
N ALA A 70 -3.36 -8.84 -5.04
CA ALA A 70 -2.20 -8.05 -4.68
C ALA A 70 -1.88 -6.98 -5.75
N ILE A 71 -1.98 -7.32 -7.04
CA ILE A 71 -1.80 -6.37 -8.15
C ILE A 71 -2.85 -5.26 -8.07
N VAL A 72 -4.13 -5.61 -8.00
CA VAL A 72 -5.22 -4.62 -7.94
C VAL A 72 -5.01 -3.69 -6.73
N SER A 73 -4.67 -4.26 -5.57
CA SER A 73 -4.40 -3.48 -4.36
C SER A 73 -3.21 -2.53 -4.55
N ALA A 74 -2.12 -2.99 -5.15
CA ALA A 74 -0.95 -2.15 -5.45
C ALA A 74 -1.28 -1.00 -6.42
N VAL A 75 -2.10 -1.26 -7.45
CA VAL A 75 -2.55 -0.23 -8.40
C VAL A 75 -3.44 0.81 -7.73
N VAL A 76 -4.41 0.39 -6.90
CA VAL A 76 -5.22 1.32 -6.10
C VAL A 76 -4.35 2.10 -5.11
N GLY A 77 -3.34 1.45 -4.53
CA GLY A 77 -2.34 2.09 -3.69
C GLY A 77 -1.59 3.19 -4.43
N LEU A 78 -1.08 2.91 -5.63
CA LEU A 78 -0.46 3.94 -6.48
C LEU A 78 -1.43 5.08 -6.82
N ALA A 79 -2.71 4.78 -7.06
CA ALA A 79 -3.72 5.81 -7.26
C ALA A 79 -3.95 6.69 -6.02
N THR A 80 -3.75 6.16 -4.80
CA THR A 80 -3.83 6.93 -3.53
C THR A 80 -2.78 8.04 -3.46
N VAL A 81 -1.61 7.85 -4.09
CA VAL A 81 -0.51 8.82 -4.10
C VAL A 81 -0.94 10.16 -4.70
N ILE A 82 -1.79 10.14 -5.74
CA ILE A 82 -2.21 11.33 -6.47
C ILE A 82 -2.98 12.33 -5.57
N PRO A 83 -4.11 11.97 -4.95
CA PRO A 83 -4.83 12.87 -4.06
C PRO A 83 -4.02 13.23 -2.81
N PHE A 84 -3.12 12.35 -2.33
CA PHE A 84 -2.21 12.67 -1.23
C PHE A 84 -1.26 13.83 -1.61
N ILE A 85 -0.58 13.75 -2.76
CA ILE A 85 0.29 14.83 -3.25
C ILE A 85 -0.49 16.15 -3.40
N VAL A 86 -1.69 16.09 -3.99
CA VAL A 86 -2.55 17.28 -4.17
C VAL A 86 -2.96 17.87 -2.81
N GLY A 87 -3.29 17.03 -1.83
CA GLY A 87 -3.61 17.45 -0.47
C GLY A 87 -2.41 18.06 0.25
N GLN A 88 -1.24 17.44 0.11
CA GLN A 88 -0.01 17.83 0.79
C GLN A 88 0.55 19.15 0.27
N HIS A 89 0.44 19.43 -1.04
CA HIS A 89 0.83 20.72 -1.63
C HIS A 89 0.12 21.93 -1.02
N ARG A 90 -1.02 21.73 -0.36
CA ARG A 90 -1.81 22.77 0.30
C ARG A 90 -1.45 22.96 1.76
N LEU A 91 -0.48 22.20 2.28
CA LEU A 91 0.01 22.31 3.65
C LEU A 91 1.39 22.97 3.68
N ASP A 92 1.68 23.67 4.78
CA ASP A 92 2.98 24.33 4.99
C ASP A 92 4.18 23.37 5.00
N VAL A 93 3.94 22.09 5.32
CA VAL A 93 4.98 21.05 5.40
C VAL A 93 5.47 20.60 4.02
N GLY A 94 4.84 21.02 2.92
CA GLY A 94 5.36 20.85 1.56
C GLY A 94 5.67 19.40 1.13
N LEU A 95 6.22 19.24 -0.08
CA LEU A 95 6.69 17.95 -0.57
C LEU A 95 8.17 17.68 -0.24
N SER A 96 8.94 18.71 0.11
CA SER A 96 10.36 18.57 0.43
C SER A 96 10.61 18.03 1.83
N ASP A 97 9.57 17.91 2.66
CA ASP A 97 9.68 17.31 3.97
C ASP A 97 10.17 15.84 3.87
N PRO A 98 11.19 15.43 4.64
CA PRO A 98 11.73 14.08 4.59
C PRO A 98 10.69 13.01 4.92
N GLY A 99 9.76 13.27 5.84
CA GLY A 99 8.69 12.33 6.19
C GLY A 99 7.73 12.11 5.02
N VAL A 100 7.38 13.19 4.32
CA VAL A 100 6.56 13.12 3.10
C VAL A 100 7.28 12.36 1.99
N GLN A 101 8.57 12.63 1.76
CA GLN A 101 9.36 11.92 0.75
C GLN A 101 9.47 10.42 1.05
N ILE A 102 9.80 10.06 2.30
CA ILE A 102 9.86 8.65 2.72
C ILE A 102 8.50 7.98 2.50
N ASN A 103 7.41 8.64 2.89
CA ASN A 103 6.06 8.13 2.69
C ASN A 103 5.78 7.89 1.19
N LEU A 104 6.06 8.86 0.32
CA LEU A 104 5.85 8.72 -1.13
C LEU A 104 6.67 7.56 -1.71
N TRP A 105 7.99 7.53 -1.48
CA TRP A 105 8.87 6.53 -2.07
C TRP A 105 8.57 5.13 -1.57
N MET A 106 8.25 4.96 -0.29
CA MET A 106 7.87 3.67 0.28
C MET A 106 6.66 3.07 -0.45
N HIS A 107 5.62 3.86 -0.69
CA HIS A 107 4.41 3.39 -1.35
C HIS A 107 4.61 3.17 -2.85
N ILE A 108 5.37 4.03 -3.53
CA ILE A 108 5.68 3.87 -4.96
C ILE A 108 6.52 2.61 -5.18
N VAL A 109 7.63 2.48 -4.45
CA VAL A 109 8.56 1.35 -4.60
C VAL A 109 7.93 0.06 -4.07
N GLY A 110 7.26 0.10 -2.91
CA GLY A 110 6.60 -1.07 -2.34
C GLY A 110 5.52 -1.65 -3.27
N SER A 111 4.67 -0.79 -3.85
CA SER A 111 3.66 -1.22 -4.82
C SER A 111 4.30 -1.75 -6.10
N ALA A 112 5.36 -1.12 -6.60
CA ALA A 112 6.10 -1.62 -7.76
C ALA A 112 6.72 -2.99 -7.50
N VAL A 113 7.28 -3.23 -6.30
CA VAL A 113 7.83 -4.54 -5.90
C VAL A 113 6.74 -5.60 -5.84
N VAL A 114 5.57 -5.30 -5.27
CA VAL A 114 4.43 -6.25 -5.26
C VAL A 114 4.04 -6.63 -6.69
N ILE A 115 3.87 -5.63 -7.57
CA ILE A 115 3.52 -5.86 -8.98
C ILE A 115 4.60 -6.71 -9.67
N ALA A 116 5.87 -6.38 -9.46
CA ALA A 116 6.99 -7.12 -10.03
C ALA A 116 7.05 -8.58 -9.56
N ILE A 117 6.81 -8.84 -8.27
CA ILE A 117 6.76 -10.21 -7.73
C ILE A 117 5.68 -11.04 -8.44
N VAL A 118 4.51 -10.46 -8.68
CA VAL A 118 3.41 -11.21 -9.30
C VAL A 118 3.61 -11.37 -10.82
N LEU A 119 4.10 -10.35 -11.51
CA LEU A 119 4.18 -10.33 -12.97
C LEU A 119 5.49 -10.91 -13.54
N ILE A 120 6.61 -10.87 -12.82
CA ILE A 120 7.87 -11.44 -13.30
C ILE A 120 7.84 -12.96 -13.06
N PRO A 121 7.88 -13.82 -14.09
CA PRO A 121 7.68 -15.26 -13.93
C PRO A 121 8.66 -15.90 -12.94
N ALA A 122 9.94 -15.53 -13.01
CA ALA A 122 10.96 -16.06 -12.11
C ALA A 122 10.70 -15.72 -10.64
N ALA A 123 10.19 -14.52 -10.36
CA ALA A 123 9.85 -14.08 -9.00
C ALA A 123 8.55 -14.77 -8.52
N ASN A 124 7.53 -14.81 -9.38
CA ASN A 124 6.25 -15.44 -9.07
C ASN A 124 6.43 -16.92 -8.74
N ASP A 125 7.13 -17.67 -9.61
CA ASP A 125 7.39 -19.09 -9.41
C ASP A 125 8.17 -19.35 -8.13
N TRP A 126 9.15 -18.50 -7.81
CA TRP A 126 9.95 -18.62 -6.60
C TRP A 126 9.12 -18.44 -5.34
N VAL A 127 8.21 -17.46 -5.32
CA VAL A 127 7.27 -17.22 -4.23
C VAL A 127 6.27 -18.37 -4.14
N THR A 128 5.56 -18.66 -5.24
CA THR A 128 4.46 -19.62 -5.28
C THR A 128 4.90 -21.03 -4.88
N LYS A 129 6.13 -21.47 -5.23
CA LYS A 129 6.67 -22.77 -4.78
C LYS A 129 6.93 -22.88 -3.27
N ARG A 130 6.89 -21.76 -2.55
CA ARG A 130 7.17 -21.65 -1.10
C ARG A 130 5.94 -21.22 -0.28
N LEU A 131 4.83 -20.89 -0.94
CA LEU A 131 3.53 -20.63 -0.32
C LEU A 131 2.82 -21.95 -0.02
#